data_AF-A0A8E2ETA9-F1
#
_entry.id   AF-A0A8E2ETA9-F1
#
_cell.length_a   1.000
_cell.length_b   1.000
_cell.length_c   1.000
_cell.angle_alpha   90.00
_cell.angle_beta   90.00
_cell.angle_gamma   90.00
#
_symmetry.space_group_name_H-M   'P 1'
#
loop_
_entity.id
_entity.type
_entity.pdbx_description
1 polymer ?
#
loop_
_entity_poly.entity_id
_entity_poly.type
_entity_poly.pdbx_seq_one_letter_code
_entity_poly.pdbx_strand_id
1 'polypeptide(L)'
;MAHNRKLGRSGTPSNLLILLNTPHLLVRLRLLQGIAPLASTFTHLQSFQRIIPSQTSFRLNMCNGESGRLSQGGTIAILRPPHNEYGRRTCDDSAIYCHLLFWNSMLAEPRTLAEIRGVDERHMDVVGKCWVMIHHDGDITGHTVPSEDYRPLYSFPINAKCLGESGDGAVMELQRPLELGVGESGVVGRRVSIVTGPGADARRIAEGIIGWN
;
A
#
# COMPACT_ATOMS: atom_id res chain seq x y z
N MET A 1 20.66 16.18 -62.76
CA MET A 1 21.56 15.07 -63.15
C MET A 1 22.50 14.84 -61.98
N ALA A 2 22.73 13.69 -61.35
CA ALA A 2 22.24 12.31 -61.38
C ALA A 2 22.63 11.76 -59.97
N HIS A 3 21.72 11.20 -59.18
CA HIS A 3 21.58 9.74 -58.96
C HIS A 3 22.88 8.92 -58.78
N ASN A 4 23.06 8.36 -57.58
CA ASN A 4 23.26 6.92 -57.26
C ASN A 4 23.82 6.78 -55.82
N ARG A 5 23.07 6.23 -54.84
CA ARG A 5 22.89 4.81 -54.50
C ARG A 5 24.14 3.93 -54.62
N LYS A 6 24.68 3.48 -53.48
CA LYS A 6 24.99 2.05 -53.27
C LYS A 6 24.99 1.66 -51.80
N LEU A 7 24.18 0.64 -51.52
CA LEU A 7 23.94 -0.03 -50.24
C LEU A 7 25.13 -0.90 -49.83
N GLY A 8 25.47 -0.88 -48.54
CA GLY A 8 26.26 -1.93 -47.88
C GLY A 8 25.34 -3.03 -47.33
N ARG A 9 25.50 -4.25 -47.85
CA ARG A 9 25.18 -5.55 -47.21
C ARG A 9 26.32 -5.88 -46.22
N SER A 10 26.28 -6.75 -45.22
CA SER A 10 25.41 -7.81 -44.69
C SER A 10 25.97 -8.11 -43.28
N GLY A 11 25.17 -8.28 -42.23
CA GLY A 11 24.65 -9.60 -41.85
C GLY A 11 25.34 -10.10 -40.57
N THR A 12 24.68 -9.95 -39.42
CA THR A 12 25.00 -10.64 -38.15
C THR A 12 23.70 -11.21 -37.56
N PRO A 13 23.78 -12.34 -36.84
CA PRO A 13 22.65 -13.24 -36.67
C PRO A 13 21.63 -12.79 -35.63
N SER A 14 20.38 -13.15 -35.92
CA SER A 14 19.19 -13.03 -35.12
C SER A 14 19.29 -13.83 -33.82
N ASN A 15 19.14 -13.16 -32.68
CA ASN A 15 18.71 -13.81 -31.45
C ASN A 15 17.24 -13.45 -31.20
N LEU A 16 16.39 -14.39 -31.57
CA LEU A 16 14.97 -14.45 -31.31
C LEU A 16 14.79 -14.84 -29.84
N LEU A 17 14.40 -13.90 -28.98
CA LEU A 17 13.98 -14.24 -27.61
C LEU A 17 12.45 -14.39 -27.55
N ILE A 18 12.07 -15.51 -26.97
CA ILE A 18 10.77 -16.16 -26.97
C ILE A 18 9.79 -15.45 -26.03
N LEU A 19 8.57 -15.22 -26.54
CA LEU A 19 7.35 -14.94 -25.78
C LEU A 19 6.84 -16.21 -25.08
N LEU A 20 6.73 -16.20 -23.75
CA LEU A 20 5.85 -17.07 -22.94
C LEU A 20 5.49 -16.24 -21.69
N ASN A 21 4.32 -15.60 -21.59
CA ASN A 21 2.96 -16.10 -21.37
C ASN A 21 2.78 -16.99 -20.11
N THR A 22 2.22 -16.34 -19.07
CA THR A 22 1.41 -16.81 -17.92
C THR A 22 1.86 -17.98 -17.02
N PRO A 23 1.73 -17.81 -15.68
CA PRO A 23 1.49 -18.92 -14.76
C PRO A 23 0.11 -18.81 -14.09
N HIS A 24 -0.83 -19.67 -14.49
CA HIS A 24 -1.94 -20.08 -13.64
C HIS A 24 -1.52 -21.27 -12.78
N LEU A 25 -1.65 -21.09 -11.47
CA LEU A 25 -1.59 -22.13 -10.44
C LEU A 25 -2.61 -23.23 -10.74
N LEU A 26 -2.14 -24.46 -10.98
CA LEU A 26 -2.97 -25.66 -10.86
C LEU A 26 -2.26 -26.64 -9.92
N VAL A 27 -2.70 -26.64 -8.67
CA VAL A 27 -2.26 -27.59 -7.64
C VAL A 27 -2.76 -28.98 -8.03
N ARG A 28 -1.83 -29.85 -8.45
CA ARG A 28 -2.09 -31.28 -8.66
C ARG A 28 -2.12 -32.01 -7.30
N LEU A 29 -3.29 -32.52 -6.93
CA LEU A 29 -3.44 -33.58 -5.93
C LEU A 29 -2.67 -34.84 -6.38
N ARG A 30 -1.80 -35.36 -5.53
CA ARG A 30 -1.31 -36.75 -5.64
C ARG A 30 -2.35 -37.67 -5.00
N LEU A 31 -3.08 -38.40 -5.84
CA LEU A 31 -3.73 -39.66 -5.46
C LEU A 31 -2.66 -40.76 -5.46
N LEU A 32 -2.48 -41.43 -4.33
CA LEU A 32 -1.87 -42.78 -4.29
C LEU A 32 -3.01 -43.76 -4.00
N GLN A 33 -3.31 -44.62 -4.96
CA GLN A 33 -4.10 -45.83 -4.77
C GLN A 33 -3.18 -47.03 -4.94
N GLY A 34 -3.25 -47.95 -3.97
CA GLY A 34 -2.52 -49.21 -3.96
C GLY A 34 -3.19 -50.22 -3.02
N ILE A 35 -4.23 -50.87 -3.55
CA ILE A 35 -4.63 -52.30 -3.41
C ILE A 35 -4.93 -52.87 -1.99
N ALA A 36 -6.10 -53.53 -1.92
CA ALA A 36 -6.90 -54.14 -0.84
C ALA A 36 -6.29 -55.44 -0.21
N PRO A 37 -6.99 -56.31 0.58
CA PRO A 37 -8.39 -56.34 1.07
C PRO A 37 -8.64 -56.90 2.52
N LEU A 38 -9.94 -57.02 2.87
CA LEU A 38 -10.63 -58.02 3.76
C LEU A 38 -11.22 -57.59 5.13
N ALA A 39 -12.49 -58.02 5.29
CA ALA A 39 -13.31 -58.28 6.50
C ALA A 39 -13.86 -57.06 7.29
N SER A 40 -15.19 -56.83 7.28
CA SER A 40 -16.19 -57.35 8.26
C SER A 40 -15.92 -56.82 9.67
N THR A 41 -16.76 -56.09 10.41
CA THR A 41 -18.22 -56.18 10.64
C THR A 41 -18.61 -55.06 11.64
N PHE A 42 -19.92 -54.74 11.72
CA PHE A 42 -20.66 -54.28 12.90
C PHE A 42 -20.73 -52.78 13.31
N THR A 43 -21.92 -52.21 13.02
CA THR A 43 -22.80 -51.33 13.83
C THR A 43 -22.24 -50.56 15.05
N HIS A 44 -22.61 -49.27 15.17
CA HIS A 44 -23.64 -48.76 16.12
C HIS A 44 -23.44 -47.26 16.51
N LEU A 45 -24.51 -46.48 16.29
CA LEU A 45 -25.02 -45.30 17.02
C LEU A 45 -24.24 -43.98 17.26
N GLN A 46 -25.05 -42.93 17.08
CA GLN A 46 -25.22 -41.71 17.91
C GLN A 46 -24.44 -40.43 17.58
N SER A 47 -25.15 -39.56 16.85
CA SER A 47 -25.48 -38.18 17.25
C SER A 47 -24.57 -37.52 18.31
N PHE A 48 -23.76 -36.57 17.85
CA PHE A 48 -23.20 -35.51 18.68
C PHE A 48 -23.41 -34.17 17.99
N GLN A 49 -24.53 -33.51 18.32
CA GLN A 49 -24.61 -32.05 18.28
C GLN A 49 -23.75 -31.53 19.43
N ARG A 50 -22.68 -30.80 19.13
CA ARG A 50 -22.02 -29.94 20.12
C ARG A 50 -21.65 -28.58 19.54
N ILE A 51 -22.39 -27.60 20.04
CA ILE A 51 -21.88 -26.38 20.68
C ILE A 51 -21.09 -25.46 19.75
N ILE A 52 -21.80 -24.46 19.23
CA ILE A 52 -21.24 -23.21 18.72
C ILE A 52 -20.56 -22.50 19.90
N PRO A 53 -19.24 -22.20 19.86
CA PRO A 53 -18.64 -21.37 20.87
C PRO A 53 -19.09 -19.91 20.64
N SER A 54 -19.81 -19.38 21.61
CA SER A 54 -20.06 -17.94 21.78
C SER A 54 -18.73 -17.22 22.02
N GLN A 55 -18.14 -16.63 20.98
CA GLN A 55 -17.01 -15.74 21.17
C GLN A 55 -17.50 -14.31 21.45
N THR A 56 -17.50 -14.02 22.75
CA THR A 56 -17.15 -12.75 23.40
C THR A 56 -16.93 -11.57 22.46
N SER A 57 -17.98 -10.77 22.31
CA SER A 57 -17.92 -9.41 21.79
C SER A 57 -17.05 -8.57 22.73
N PHE A 58 -15.83 -8.21 22.29
CA PHE A 58 -15.12 -7.08 22.87
C PHE A 58 -15.86 -5.80 22.46
N ARG A 59 -16.76 -5.34 23.34
CA ARG A 59 -17.39 -4.03 23.23
C ARG A 59 -16.34 -2.95 23.48
N LEU A 60 -15.76 -2.41 22.42
CA LEU A 60 -15.25 -1.04 22.44
C LEU A 60 -16.44 -0.12 22.18
N ASN A 61 -17.15 0.22 23.26
CA ASN A 61 -18.12 1.31 23.27
C ASN A 61 -17.37 2.62 23.07
N MET A 62 -17.42 3.20 21.87
CA MET A 62 -17.45 4.65 21.65
C MET A 62 -17.97 4.95 20.24
N CYS A 63 -19.24 4.65 19.98
CA CYS A 63 -20.09 5.28 18.95
C CYS A 63 -21.53 4.83 19.21
N ASN A 64 -22.42 5.76 19.60
CA ASN A 64 -23.84 5.48 19.83
C ASN A 64 -24.60 5.29 18.50
N GLY A 65 -24.41 4.14 17.88
CA GLY A 65 -25.18 3.68 16.73
C GLY A 65 -24.61 2.34 16.27
N GLU A 66 -25.45 1.31 16.15
CA GLU A 66 -25.05 0.04 15.52
C GLU A 66 -24.74 0.29 14.04
N SER A 67 -23.49 0.65 13.78
CA SER A 67 -22.90 0.50 12.46
C SER A 67 -22.76 -1.01 12.23
N GLY A 68 -23.59 -1.58 11.35
CA GLY A 68 -23.40 -2.94 10.84
C GLY A 68 -22.10 -3.13 10.05
N ARG A 69 -21.28 -2.07 9.89
CA ARG A 69 -19.92 -2.16 9.39
C ARG A 69 -19.00 -2.53 10.54
N LEU A 70 -18.37 -3.70 10.44
CA LEU A 70 -17.20 -4.03 11.25
C LEU A 70 -16.14 -2.96 10.99
N SER A 71 -15.71 -2.24 12.03
CA SER A 71 -14.51 -1.41 11.91
C SER A 71 -13.37 -2.36 11.56
N GLN A 72 -12.84 -2.24 10.35
CA GLN A 72 -11.71 -3.05 9.91
C GLN A 72 -10.39 -2.64 10.60
N GLY A 73 -10.43 -1.59 11.43
CA GLY A 73 -9.27 -0.98 12.05
C GLY A 73 -8.39 -0.27 11.01
N GLY A 74 -7.56 0.64 11.49
CA GLY A 74 -6.59 1.35 10.65
C GLY A 74 -6.61 2.85 10.84
N THR A 75 -5.78 3.53 10.06
CA THR A 75 -5.64 4.99 10.10
C THR A 75 -5.65 5.54 8.69
N ILE A 76 -6.12 6.78 8.53
CA ILE A 76 -6.23 7.47 7.26
C ILE A 76 -5.61 8.86 7.36
N ALA A 77 -4.98 9.33 6.29
CA ALA A 77 -4.66 10.73 6.08
C ALA A 77 -5.25 11.21 4.77
N ILE A 78 -5.95 12.35 4.83
CA ILE A 78 -6.41 13.07 3.65
C ILE A 78 -5.34 14.09 3.31
N LEU A 79 -4.63 13.87 2.21
CA LEU A 79 -3.50 14.68 1.78
C LEU A 79 -3.96 15.75 0.79
N ARG A 80 -3.49 16.96 1.01
CA ARG A 80 -3.76 18.13 0.17
C ARG A 80 -2.44 18.79 -0.22
N PRO A 81 -2.39 19.56 -1.32
CA PRO A 81 -1.23 20.37 -1.64
C PRO A 81 -0.80 21.23 -0.45
N PRO A 82 0.50 21.32 -0.14
CA PRO A 82 0.98 22.10 0.99
C PRO A 82 0.60 23.57 0.84
N HIS A 83 0.29 24.22 1.96
CA HIS A 83 0.05 25.65 1.96
C HIS A 83 1.39 26.40 1.80
N ASN A 84 1.60 27.07 0.66
CA ASN A 84 2.73 27.98 0.53
C ASN A 84 2.52 29.20 1.43
N GLU A 85 3.57 29.64 2.14
CA GLU A 85 3.58 30.79 3.06
C GLU A 85 3.09 32.11 2.44
N TYR A 86 3.03 32.19 1.11
CA TYR A 86 2.58 33.37 0.37
C TYR A 86 1.13 33.31 -0.13
N GLY A 87 0.33 32.30 0.26
CA GLY A 87 -1.07 32.16 -0.19
C GLY A 87 -1.24 31.95 -1.70
N ARG A 88 -0.16 31.97 -2.47
CA ARG A 88 -0.13 31.63 -3.88
C ARG A 88 -0.05 30.12 -3.97
N ARG A 89 -1.16 29.51 -4.37
CA ARG A 89 -1.12 28.18 -5.01
C ARG A 89 -0.07 28.32 -6.11
N THR A 90 1.10 27.73 -5.92
CA THR A 90 1.98 27.53 -7.06
C THR A 90 1.16 26.71 -8.03
N CYS A 91 0.98 27.20 -9.25
CA CYS A 91 0.43 26.42 -10.37
C CYS A 91 1.44 25.33 -10.75
N ASP A 92 1.83 24.55 -9.77
CA ASP A 92 2.81 23.51 -9.88
C ASP A 92 2.04 22.24 -10.15
N ASP A 93 2.20 21.74 -11.35
CA ASP A 93 1.50 20.56 -11.88
C ASP A 93 1.85 19.27 -11.12
N SER A 94 2.68 19.35 -10.07
CA SER A 94 3.03 18.22 -9.20
C SER A 94 2.21 18.16 -7.91
N ALA A 95 1.41 19.18 -7.60
CA ALA A 95 0.54 19.21 -6.42
C ALA A 95 -0.62 18.22 -6.56
N ILE A 96 -0.80 17.35 -5.56
CA ILE A 96 -1.82 16.28 -5.62
C ILE A 96 -2.78 16.31 -4.43
N TYR A 97 -3.97 15.77 -4.67
CA TYR A 97 -4.93 15.38 -3.64
C TYR A 97 -4.98 13.86 -3.61
N CYS A 98 -4.84 13.24 -2.44
CA CYS A 98 -4.97 11.79 -2.32
C CYS A 98 -5.29 11.37 -0.89
N HIS A 99 -5.73 10.13 -0.72
CA HIS A 99 -5.90 9.51 0.59
C HIS A 99 -4.79 8.48 0.80
N LEU A 100 -4.25 8.46 2.00
CA LEU A 100 -3.30 7.45 2.43
C LEU A 100 -3.94 6.64 3.56
N LEU A 101 -4.20 5.36 3.32
CA LEU A 101 -4.79 4.44 4.28
C LEU A 101 -3.72 3.50 4.81
N PHE A 102 -3.76 3.18 6.09
CA PHE A 102 -2.88 2.22 6.73
C PHE A 102 -3.68 1.22 7.54
N TRP A 103 -3.32 -0.06 7.44
CA TRP A 103 -3.87 -1.10 8.28
C TRP A 103 -2.84 -2.20 8.51
N ASN A 104 -2.96 -2.88 9.64
CA ASN A 104 -2.09 -4.01 9.95
C ASN A 104 -2.76 -5.29 9.45
N SER A 105 -1.99 -6.08 8.70
CA SER A 105 -2.40 -7.41 8.27
C SER A 105 -2.47 -8.34 9.48
N MET A 106 -3.57 -9.08 9.62
CA MET A 106 -3.81 -10.05 10.69
C MET A 106 -3.10 -11.40 10.43
N LEU A 107 -2.14 -11.43 9.52
CA LEU A 107 -1.34 -12.62 9.21
C LEU A 107 -0.32 -12.89 10.34
N ALA A 108 0.33 -14.06 10.26
CA ALA A 108 1.25 -14.55 11.29
C ALA A 108 2.44 -13.62 11.60
N GLU A 109 2.83 -12.77 10.63
CA GLU A 109 3.79 -11.70 10.84
C GLU A 109 3.10 -10.34 10.76
N PRO A 110 3.24 -9.47 11.79
CA PRO A 110 2.62 -8.16 11.76
C PRO A 110 3.27 -7.31 10.67
N ARG A 111 2.50 -7.01 9.63
CA ARG A 111 2.90 -6.11 8.54
C ARG A 111 1.88 -5.01 8.38
N THR A 112 2.36 -3.81 8.06
CA THR A 112 1.48 -2.69 7.72
C THR A 112 1.36 -2.60 6.20
N LEU A 113 0.11 -2.57 5.73
CA LEU A 113 -0.23 -2.24 4.37
C LEU A 113 -0.57 -0.76 4.32
N ALA A 114 -0.03 -0.06 3.32
CA ALA A 114 -0.31 1.33 3.03
C ALA A 114 -0.95 1.42 1.64
N GLU A 115 -2.04 2.17 1.52
CA GLU A 115 -2.75 2.35 0.26
C GLU A 115 -2.93 3.81 -0.09
N ILE A 116 -2.50 4.17 -1.30
CA ILE A 116 -2.70 5.51 -1.85
C ILE A 116 -3.88 5.47 -2.81
N ARG A 117 -4.89 6.32 -2.58
CA ARG A 117 -6.08 6.46 -3.43
C ARG A 117 -6.29 7.88 -3.92
N GLY A 118 -7.04 8.03 -5.02
CA GLY A 118 -7.50 9.33 -5.51
C GLY A 118 -6.43 10.16 -6.24
N VAL A 119 -5.32 9.53 -6.65
CA VAL A 119 -4.29 10.18 -7.47
C VAL A 119 -4.74 10.15 -8.93
N ASP A 120 -4.79 11.31 -9.59
CA ASP A 120 -5.07 11.39 -11.03
C ASP A 120 -4.01 10.58 -11.83
N GLU A 121 -4.42 9.91 -12.90
CA GLU A 121 -3.53 9.12 -13.78
C GLU A 121 -2.28 9.91 -14.24
N ARG A 122 -2.46 11.20 -14.56
CA ARG A 122 -1.36 12.10 -14.98
C ARG A 122 -0.27 12.28 -13.92
N HIS A 123 -0.57 12.08 -12.64
CA HIS A 123 0.37 12.24 -11.53
C HIS A 123 0.95 10.91 -11.05
N MET A 124 0.47 9.77 -11.53
CA MET A 124 0.89 8.44 -11.05
C MET A 124 2.40 8.21 -11.24
N ASP A 125 2.95 8.63 -12.38
CA ASP A 125 4.39 8.53 -12.65
C ASP A 125 5.26 9.38 -11.72
N VAL A 126 4.73 10.52 -11.28
CA VAL A 126 5.40 11.41 -10.33
C VAL A 126 5.32 10.80 -8.93
N VAL A 127 4.12 10.39 -8.51
CA VAL A 127 3.86 9.79 -7.20
C VAL A 127 4.64 8.49 -7.01
N GLY A 128 4.77 7.66 -8.05
CA GLY A 128 5.55 6.43 -8.02
C GLY A 128 7.06 6.60 -7.80
N LYS A 129 7.57 7.84 -7.85
CA LYS A 129 8.96 8.20 -7.55
C LYS A 129 9.10 8.94 -6.22
N CYS A 130 7.99 9.24 -5.57
CA CYS A 130 7.95 10.00 -4.32
C CYS A 130 8.14 9.11 -3.10
N TRP A 131 8.26 9.76 -1.95
CA TRP A 131 8.41 9.15 -0.64
C TRP A 131 7.30 9.62 0.28
N VAL A 132 6.87 8.74 1.17
CA VAL A 132 6.05 9.11 2.31
C VAL A 132 6.98 9.40 3.49
N MET A 133 6.73 10.52 4.17
CA MET A 133 7.39 10.89 5.42
C MET A 133 6.34 11.12 6.49
N ILE A 134 6.46 10.42 7.62
CA ILE A 134 5.65 10.65 8.82
C ILE A 134 6.52 11.41 9.82
N HIS A 135 6.04 12.57 10.23
CA HIS A 135 6.76 13.52 11.08
C HIS A 135 6.50 13.23 12.57
N HIS A 136 7.33 13.80 13.45
CA HIS A 136 7.11 13.68 14.90
C HIS A 136 5.96 14.57 15.40
N ASP A 137 5.70 15.68 14.70
CA ASP A 137 4.66 16.66 15.00
C ASP A 137 3.40 16.46 14.15
N GLY A 138 2.34 17.21 14.47
CA GLY A 138 1.11 17.34 13.68
C GLY A 138 0.92 18.74 13.08
N ASP A 139 2.00 19.47 12.85
CA ASP A 139 1.95 20.88 12.44
C ASP A 139 2.06 21.05 10.92
N ILE A 140 0.95 21.43 10.30
CA ILE A 140 0.84 21.69 8.85
C ILE A 140 1.00 23.18 8.50
N THR A 141 1.38 24.04 9.45
CA THR A 141 1.46 25.51 9.20
C THR A 141 2.64 25.92 8.33
N GLY A 142 3.48 24.97 7.88
CA GLY A 142 4.54 25.23 6.88
C GLY A 142 5.82 25.84 7.43
N HIS A 143 5.86 26.23 8.71
CA HIS A 143 6.97 26.99 9.32
C HIS A 143 8.14 26.14 9.82
N THR A 144 8.10 24.83 9.65
CA THR A 144 9.21 23.96 10.03
C THR A 144 10.25 23.95 8.91
N VAL A 145 11.19 24.89 8.96
CA VAL A 145 12.47 24.74 8.27
C VAL A 145 13.12 23.48 8.85
N PRO A 146 13.31 22.41 8.07
CA PRO A 146 13.97 21.22 8.59
C PRO A 146 15.37 21.63 9.06
N SER A 147 15.68 21.42 10.33
CA SER A 147 17.08 21.48 10.75
C SER A 147 17.85 20.38 9.99
N GLU A 148 19.16 20.55 9.79
CA GLU A 148 19.98 19.51 9.13
C GLU A 148 19.91 18.17 9.88
N ASP A 149 19.57 18.19 11.16
CA ASP A 149 19.40 17.01 12.01
C ASP A 149 17.98 16.44 12.05
N TYR A 150 17.01 17.05 11.36
CA TYR A 150 15.63 16.60 11.38
C TYR A 150 15.49 15.24 10.68
N ARG A 151 15.09 14.21 11.43
CA ARG A 151 14.76 12.89 10.90
C ARG A 151 13.27 12.61 11.06
N PRO A 152 12.58 12.14 10.02
CA PRO A 152 11.19 11.72 10.16
C PRO A 152 11.09 10.49 11.05
N LEU A 153 9.94 10.32 11.71
CA LEU A 153 9.64 9.12 12.49
C LEU A 153 9.59 7.88 11.60
N TYR A 154 8.98 8.01 10.42
CA TYR A 154 8.98 6.97 9.39
C TYR A 154 9.22 7.59 8.01
N SER A 155 9.95 6.86 7.17
CA SER A 155 10.15 7.23 5.77
C SER A 155 10.24 5.97 4.91
N PHE A 156 9.50 5.95 3.81
CA PHE A 156 9.51 4.83 2.87
C PHE A 156 9.14 5.30 1.44
N PRO A 157 9.69 4.65 0.40
CA PRO A 157 9.39 4.99 -0.98
C PRO A 157 8.00 4.51 -1.39
N ILE A 158 7.35 5.25 -2.27
CA ILE A 158 6.13 4.80 -2.95
C ILE A 158 6.55 3.88 -4.09
N ASN A 159 6.05 2.65 -4.11
CA ASN A 159 6.40 1.71 -5.17
C ASN A 159 5.48 1.89 -6.38
N ALA A 160 6.03 2.43 -7.48
CA ALA A 160 5.31 2.61 -8.74
C ALA A 160 4.67 1.32 -9.29
N LYS A 161 5.25 0.15 -9.01
CA LYS A 161 4.71 -1.14 -9.51
C LYS A 161 3.41 -1.54 -8.82
N CYS A 162 3.11 -0.95 -7.67
CA CYS A 162 1.87 -1.18 -6.94
C CYS A 162 0.74 -0.27 -7.41
N LEU A 163 1.04 0.79 -8.18
CA LEU A 163 0.06 1.68 -8.82
C LEU A 163 -0.48 0.94 -10.05
N GLY A 164 -1.43 0.03 -9.83
CA GLY A 164 -1.99 -0.83 -10.89
C GLY A 164 -2.78 -0.06 -11.96
N GLU A 165 -3.00 -0.70 -13.11
CA GLU A 165 -3.74 -0.17 -14.27
C GLU A 165 -5.23 0.13 -13.97
N SER A 166 -5.74 -0.31 -12.82
CA SER A 166 -7.16 -0.29 -12.48
C SER A 166 -7.65 1.02 -11.84
N GLY A 167 -6.76 2.01 -11.62
CA GLY A 167 -7.13 3.34 -11.10
C GLY A 167 -7.62 3.38 -9.64
N ASP A 168 -7.78 2.24 -8.96
CA ASP A 168 -8.36 2.15 -7.62
C ASP A 168 -7.37 2.48 -6.48
N GLY A 169 -6.08 2.60 -6.81
CA GLY A 169 -5.02 3.00 -5.89
C GLY A 169 -3.78 2.09 -5.95
N ALA A 170 -2.78 2.42 -5.14
CA ALA A 170 -1.61 1.56 -4.91
C ALA A 170 -1.56 1.03 -3.50
N VAL A 171 -1.59 -0.30 -3.38
CA VAL A 171 -1.33 -0.99 -2.11
C VAL A 171 0.13 -1.41 -2.05
N MET A 172 0.84 -0.97 -1.02
CA MET A 172 2.22 -1.35 -0.74
C MET A 172 2.35 -1.93 0.65
N GLU A 173 3.28 -2.86 0.80
CA GLU A 173 3.61 -3.43 2.11
C GLU A 173 4.85 -2.74 2.66
N LEU A 174 4.76 -2.28 3.91
CA LEU A 174 5.85 -1.58 4.57
C LEU A 174 6.84 -2.59 5.17
N GLN A 175 8.13 -2.27 5.05
CA GLN A 175 9.21 -3.09 5.60
C GLN A 175 9.18 -3.17 7.14
N ARG A 176 8.62 -2.16 7.79
CA ARG A 176 8.48 -2.07 9.24
C ARG A 176 7.01 -1.83 9.57
N PRO A 177 6.44 -2.56 10.55
CA PRO A 177 5.10 -2.28 11.00
C PRO A 177 5.04 -0.90 11.64
N LEU A 178 3.96 -0.17 11.36
CA LEU A 178 3.62 1.09 12.01
C LEU A 178 2.81 0.80 13.27
N GLU A 179 3.05 1.58 14.31
CA GLU A 179 2.16 1.63 15.46
C GLU A 179 0.95 2.52 15.09
N LEU A 180 -0.14 1.88 14.68
CA LEU A 180 -1.38 2.55 14.25
C LEU A 180 -2.18 3.09 15.45
N GLY A 181 -1.54 3.84 16.34
CA GLY A 181 -2.12 4.41 17.55
C GLY A 181 -1.56 5.79 17.88
N VAL A 182 -1.86 6.27 19.09
CA VAL A 182 -1.28 7.49 19.67
C VAL A 182 -0.10 7.13 20.56
N GLY A 183 0.86 8.03 20.74
CA GLY A 183 2.03 7.80 21.60
C GLY A 183 3.32 8.30 20.98
N GLU A 184 4.46 7.89 21.53
CA GLU A 184 5.81 8.27 21.07
C GLU A 184 6.16 7.69 19.70
N SER A 185 5.78 6.42 19.48
CA SER A 185 5.95 5.69 18.21
C SER A 185 4.67 5.59 17.37
N GLY A 186 3.51 5.93 17.95
CA GLY A 186 2.23 5.95 17.26
C GLY A 186 2.20 6.88 16.04
N VAL A 187 1.37 6.63 15.04
CA VAL A 187 1.24 7.53 13.86
C VAL A 187 0.05 8.50 13.93
N VAL A 188 -0.94 8.24 14.80
CA VAL A 188 -2.15 9.08 14.90
C VAL A 188 -1.81 10.46 15.47
N GLY A 189 -2.38 11.51 14.87
CA GLY A 189 -2.16 12.91 15.23
C GLY A 189 -0.90 13.53 14.61
N ARG A 190 -0.12 12.76 13.85
CA ARG A 190 1.10 13.23 13.18
C ARG A 190 0.82 13.70 11.77
N ARG A 191 1.65 14.64 11.34
CA ARG A 191 1.76 15.09 9.97
C ARG A 191 2.40 14.00 9.13
N VAL A 192 1.82 13.78 7.97
CA VAL A 192 2.38 12.97 6.91
C VAL A 192 2.50 13.79 5.65
N SER A 193 3.59 13.62 4.93
CA SER A 193 3.88 14.32 3.69
C SER A 193 4.30 13.34 2.60
N ILE A 194 3.90 13.63 1.36
CA ILE A 194 4.49 13.03 0.17
C ILE A 194 5.50 14.02 -0.38
N VAL A 195 6.73 13.54 -0.59
CA VAL A 195 7.85 14.35 -1.05
C VAL A 195 8.53 13.74 -2.27
N THR A 196 9.17 14.58 -3.09
CA THR A 196 9.81 14.16 -4.36
C THR A 196 11.04 13.28 -4.19
N GLY A 197 11.60 13.13 -2.99
CA GLY A 197 12.78 12.32 -2.73
C GLY A 197 13.13 12.18 -1.24
N PRO A 198 14.13 11.37 -0.86
CA PRO A 198 14.57 11.21 0.51
C PRO A 198 15.71 12.20 0.80
N GLY A 199 15.41 13.42 1.27
CA GLY A 199 16.47 14.39 1.57
C GLY A 199 15.97 15.77 2.00
N ALA A 200 16.88 16.63 2.45
CA ALA A 200 16.57 17.99 2.89
C ALA A 200 16.00 18.86 1.75
N ASP A 201 16.44 18.61 0.51
CA ASP A 201 15.96 19.30 -0.69
C ASP A 201 14.64 18.71 -1.23
N ALA A 202 14.07 17.72 -0.55
CA ALA A 202 12.85 17.09 -0.99
C ALA A 202 11.66 18.04 -0.88
N ARG A 203 11.00 18.26 -2.01
CA ARG A 203 9.84 19.13 -2.09
C ARG A 203 8.59 18.37 -1.66
N ARG A 204 7.80 18.97 -0.76
CA ARG A 204 6.45 18.48 -0.41
C ARG A 204 5.49 18.72 -1.58
N ILE A 205 4.77 17.68 -1.99
CA ILE A 205 3.72 17.76 -3.02
C ILE A 205 2.32 17.57 -2.46
N ALA A 206 2.21 16.92 -1.30
CA ALA A 206 0.99 16.85 -0.50
C ALA A 206 1.30 16.61 0.97
N GLU A 207 0.43 17.06 1.86
CA GLU A 207 0.52 16.83 3.30
C GLU A 207 -0.86 16.73 3.95
N GLY A 208 -0.91 16.11 5.12
CA GLY A 208 -2.12 15.96 5.92
C GLY A 208 -1.80 15.40 7.29
N ILE A 209 -2.84 15.15 8.08
CA ILE A 209 -2.74 14.57 9.43
C ILE A 209 -3.32 13.17 9.41
N ILE A 210 -2.63 12.23 10.04
CA ILE A 210 -3.10 10.86 10.23
C ILE A 210 -4.14 10.82 11.35
N GLY A 211 -5.34 10.33 11.04
CA GLY A 211 -6.43 10.08 11.97
C GLY A 211 -6.89 8.63 11.94
N TRP A 212 -7.84 8.29 12.81
CA TRP A 212 -8.55 7.01 12.77
C TRP A 212 -9.47 6.93 11.55
N ASN A 213 -9.56 5.75 10.94
CA ASN A 213 -10.46 5.47 9.81
C ASN A 213 -11.75 4.77 10.27
#